data_AF-A0A0D6LK75-F1
#
_entry.id   AF-A0A0D6LK75-F1
#
_cell.length_a   1.000
_cell.length_b   1.000
_cell.length_c   1.000
_cell.angle_alpha   90.00
_cell.angle_beta   90.00
_cell.angle_gamma   90.00
#
_symmetry.space_group_name_H-M   'P 1'
#
loop_
_entity.id
_entity.type
_entity.pdbx_description
1 polymer ?
#
loop_
_entity_poly.entity_id
_entity_poly.type
_entity_poly.pdbx_seq_one_letter_code
_entity_poly.pdbx_strand_id
1 'polypeptide(L)'
;MLVEANPYQTIRELSVALRMSQSTIVRRLKSIAKAQKIGLKNGLVVVFFILSAPNSDNELLAVQREQKLYGDIIMSDLVESYDNLVHKVHACMSFFTNYCREVSFLMKADDDVAIHFDRLLDSFQVNSDSEEKLFCSILNNTEPIRVLNDKW
;
A
#
# COMPACT_ATOMS: atom_id res chain seq x y z
N MET A 1 -12.83 16.48 -0.95
CA MET A 1 -11.54 17.11 -0.60
C MET A 1 -10.54 15.98 -0.50
N LEU A 2 -9.74 15.76 -1.54
CA LEU A 2 -8.70 14.72 -1.52
C LEU A 2 -7.67 15.13 -0.48
N VAL A 3 -7.49 14.30 0.55
CA VAL A 3 -6.37 14.46 1.48
C VAL A 3 -5.18 13.78 0.81
N GLU A 4 -4.45 14.52 -0.01
CA GLU A 4 -3.23 14.04 -0.64
C GLU A 4 -2.12 13.88 0.44
N ALA A 5 -1.41 12.75 0.40
CA ALA A 5 -0.13 12.64 1.08
C ALA A 5 0.81 13.73 0.54
N ASN A 6 1.66 14.32 1.38
CA ASN A 6 2.54 15.41 0.97
C ASN A 6 3.52 14.89 -0.11
N PRO A 7 3.38 15.31 -1.38
CA PRO A 7 4.17 14.76 -2.48
C PRO A 7 5.62 15.27 -2.49
N TYR A 8 5.98 16.17 -1.56
CA TYR A 8 7.31 16.78 -1.47
C TYR A 8 8.25 16.12 -0.47
N GLN A 9 7.90 14.96 0.10
CA GLN A 9 8.97 14.09 0.61
C GLN A 9 9.74 13.62 -0.61
N THR A 10 10.98 14.09 -0.77
CA THR A 10 11.88 13.68 -1.84
C THR A 10 12.16 12.17 -1.67
N ILE A 11 11.31 11.32 -2.26
CA ILE A 11 11.45 9.87 -2.20
C ILE A 11 12.58 9.50 -3.14
N ARG A 12 13.79 9.49 -2.59
CA ARG A 12 14.95 8.81 -3.18
C ARG A 12 15.10 7.51 -2.43
N GLU A 13 14.56 6.43 -3.01
CA GLU A 13 15.19 5.11 -3.11
C GLU A 13 14.20 3.93 -3.18
N LEU A 14 14.57 3.05 -4.11
CA LEU A 14 14.26 1.65 -4.36
C LEU A 14 12.83 1.11 -4.28
N SER A 15 12.00 1.34 -3.26
CA SER A 15 10.69 0.66 -3.23
C SER A 15 9.59 1.36 -2.44
N VAL A 16 8.38 1.40 -3.01
CA VAL A 16 7.16 1.84 -2.34
C VAL A 16 6.34 0.60 -1.99
N ALA A 17 6.06 0.40 -0.70
CA ALA A 17 5.13 -0.63 -0.23
C ALA A 17 3.78 0.01 0.08
N LEU A 18 2.78 -0.25 -0.76
CA LEU A 18 1.40 0.21 -0.55
C LEU A 18 0.62 -0.88 0.16
N ARG A 19 0.23 -0.59 1.40
CA ARG A 19 -0.62 -1.47 2.19
C ARG A 19 -2.08 -1.11 1.98
N MET A 20 -2.83 -2.08 1.47
CA MET A 20 -4.27 -1.98 1.32
C MET A 20 -4.91 -2.53 2.59
N SER A 21 -5.63 -1.68 3.31
CA SER A 21 -6.48 -2.13 4.41
C SER A 21 -7.92 -2.22 3.93
N GLN A 22 -8.63 -3.25 4.38
CA GLN A 22 -10.08 -3.37 4.28
C GLN A 22 -10.79 -2.70 5.47
N SER A 23 -10.03 -2.11 6.40
CA SER A 23 -10.54 -1.53 7.64
C SER A 23 -10.09 -0.07 7.76
N THR A 24 -11.03 0.84 8.05
CA THR A 24 -10.75 2.26 8.40
C THR A 24 -10.00 2.41 9.75
N ILE A 25 -9.46 1.32 10.31
CA ILE A 25 -8.99 1.25 11.69
C ILE A 25 -7.54 1.74 11.80
N VAL A 26 -7.44 3.05 12.05
CA VAL A 26 -6.28 3.85 12.48
C VAL A 26 -5.38 3.17 13.54
N ARG A 27 -5.94 2.29 14.40
CA ARG A 27 -5.17 1.67 15.50
C ARG A 27 -4.18 0.60 15.02
N ARG A 28 -4.47 -0.12 13.93
CA ARG A 28 -3.63 -1.22 13.43
C ARG A 28 -2.41 -0.69 12.67
N LEU A 29 -2.58 0.45 12.02
CA LEU A 29 -1.56 1.18 11.26
C LEU A 29 -0.40 1.67 12.15
N LYS A 30 -0.70 2.18 13.35
CA LYS A 30 0.31 2.63 14.33
C LYS A 30 1.34 1.55 14.69
N SER A 31 0.91 0.30 14.81
CA SER A 31 1.77 -0.84 15.14
C SER A 31 2.72 -1.17 13.99
N ILE A 32 2.19 -1.14 12.76
CA ILE A 32 2.91 -1.44 11.53
C ILE A 32 3.91 -0.32 11.21
N ALA A 33 3.50 0.95 11.29
CA ALA A 33 4.38 2.10 11.13
C ALA A 33 5.54 2.09 12.15
N LYS A 34 5.26 1.69 13.40
CA LYS A 34 6.28 1.56 14.45
C LYS A 34 7.26 0.40 14.18
N ALA A 35 6.78 -0.74 13.70
CA ALA A 35 7.62 -1.90 13.37
C ALA A 35 8.48 -1.67 12.11
N GLN A 36 7.96 -0.94 11.12
CA GLN A 36 8.65 -0.63 9.87
C GLN A 36 9.75 0.42 10.04
N LYS A 37 9.68 1.26 11.09
CA LYS A 37 10.68 2.29 11.41
C LYS A 37 12.11 1.76 11.57
N ILE A 38 12.27 0.45 11.76
CA ILE A 38 13.56 -0.22 11.94
C ILE A 38 14.28 -0.50 10.61
N GLY A 39 13.57 -0.86 9.54
CA GLY A 39 14.11 -1.02 8.18
C GLY A 39 14.16 0.28 7.37
N LEU A 40 13.33 1.27 7.75
CA LEU A 40 13.28 2.62 7.19
C LEU A 40 14.54 3.47 7.44
N LYS A 41 15.48 3.02 8.29
CA LYS A 41 16.61 3.83 8.78
C LYS A 41 17.56 4.35 7.68
N ASN A 42 17.55 3.77 6.49
CA ASN A 42 18.37 4.21 5.36
C ASN A 42 17.57 4.87 4.22
N GLY A 43 16.24 5.03 4.33
CA GLY A 43 15.41 5.66 3.29
C GLY A 43 15.07 4.79 2.07
N LEU A 44 15.51 3.53 2.05
CA LEU A 44 15.37 2.58 0.93
C LEU A 44 13.92 2.13 0.62
N VAL A 45 13.00 2.31 1.57
CA VAL A 45 11.61 1.86 1.47
C VAL A 45 10.72 2.98 1.98
N VAL A 46 9.61 3.27 1.30
CA VAL A 46 8.55 4.12 1.84
C VAL A 46 7.24 3.34 1.84
N VAL A 47 6.43 3.49 2.89
CA VAL A 47 5.15 2.80 3.03
C VAL A 47 4.03 3.83 3.05
N PHE A 48 2.99 3.61 2.24
CA PHE A 48 1.73 4.34 2.39
C PHE A 48 0.56 3.36 2.57
N PHE A 49 -0.50 3.87 3.17
CA PHE A 49 -1.76 3.16 3.37
C PHE A 49 -2.84 3.74 2.48
N ILE A 50 -3.50 2.88 1.71
CA ILE A 50 -4.63 3.29 0.87
C ILE A 50 -5.91 2.95 1.58
N LEU A 51 -6.72 3.97 1.86
CA LEU A 51 -8.00 3.86 2.54
C LEU A 51 -9.17 4.21 1.61
N SER A 52 -10.32 3.62 1.88
CA SER A 52 -11.60 4.05 1.33
C SER A 52 -12.11 5.35 1.97
N ALA A 53 -13.13 5.94 1.36
CA ALA A 53 -13.83 7.07 1.92
C ALA A 53 -14.40 6.71 3.32
N PRO A 54 -14.27 7.60 4.31
CA PRO A 54 -14.80 7.36 5.65
C PRO A 54 -16.34 7.34 5.64
N ASN A 55 -16.93 6.49 6.48
CA ASN A 55 -18.38 6.31 6.55
C ASN A 55 -19.06 7.22 7.58
N SER A 56 -18.27 8.00 8.34
CA SER A 56 -18.77 8.95 9.34
C SER A 56 -17.79 10.09 9.61
N ASP A 57 -18.29 11.19 10.16
CA ASP A 57 -17.47 12.32 10.59
C ASP A 57 -16.43 11.92 11.64
N ASN A 58 -16.78 10.98 12.53
CA ASN A 58 -15.87 10.46 13.54
C ASN A 58 -14.69 9.70 12.91
N GLU A 59 -14.94 8.91 11.87
CA GLU A 59 -13.89 8.24 11.11
C GLU A 59 -13.02 9.25 10.36
N LEU A 60 -13.63 10.22 9.69
CA LEU A 60 -12.90 11.28 8.99
C LEU A 60 -11.97 12.03 9.96
N LEU A 61 -12.46 12.44 11.12
CA LEU A 61 -11.67 13.11 12.16
C LEU A 61 -10.56 12.21 12.72
N ALA A 62 -10.76 10.89 12.78
CA ALA A 62 -9.72 9.95 13.19
C ALA A 62 -8.61 9.85 12.15
N VAL A 63 -8.98 9.70 10.86
CA VAL A 63 -8.02 9.64 9.75
C VAL A 63 -7.27 10.95 9.59
N GLN A 64 -7.93 12.11 9.68
CA GLN A 64 -7.26 13.41 9.61
C GLN A 64 -6.23 13.60 10.73
N ARG A 65 -6.52 13.14 11.95
CA ARG A 65 -5.56 13.18 13.05
C ARG A 65 -4.37 12.26 12.81
N GLU A 66 -4.59 11.08 12.23
CA GLU A 66 -3.53 10.15 11.87
C GLU A 66 -2.64 10.70 10.75
N GLN A 67 -3.26 11.21 9.68
CA GLN A 67 -2.56 11.84 8.58
C GLN A 67 -1.72 13.03 9.05
N LYS A 68 -2.23 13.85 9.96
CA LYS A 68 -1.45 14.95 10.56
C LYS A 68 -0.22 14.47 11.33
N LEU A 69 -0.26 13.26 11.89
CA LEU A 69 0.82 12.72 12.71
C LEU A 69 1.88 11.98 11.89
N TYR A 70 1.47 11.24 10.85
CA TYR A 70 2.37 10.36 10.09
C TYR A 70 2.52 10.74 8.61
N GLY A 71 1.49 11.30 7.97
CA GLY A 71 1.54 11.77 6.58
C GLY A 71 1.62 10.65 5.53
N ASP A 72 1.27 9.41 5.89
CA ASP A 72 1.44 8.20 5.10
C ASP A 72 0.12 7.61 4.59
N ILE A 73 -0.99 8.36 4.67
CA ILE A 73 -2.31 7.92 4.20
C ILE A 73 -2.63 8.53 2.85
N ILE A 74 -3.07 7.68 1.92
CA ILE A 74 -3.70 8.02 0.65
C ILE A 74 -5.18 7.67 0.76
N MET A 75 -6.04 8.67 0.71
CA MET A 75 -7.49 8.47 0.79
C MET A 75 -8.09 8.44 -0.61
N SER A 76 -8.80 7.36 -0.93
CA SER A 76 -9.65 7.26 -2.12
C SER A 76 -11.07 7.73 -1.84
N ASP A 77 -11.81 8.03 -2.90
CA ASP A 77 -13.25 8.32 -2.87
C ASP A 77 -14.12 7.06 -2.96
N LEU A 78 -13.49 5.87 -2.95
CA LEU A 78 -14.16 4.58 -3.06
C LEU A 78 -14.85 4.22 -1.76
N VAL A 79 -16.08 3.73 -1.84
CA VAL A 79 -16.77 3.09 -0.71
C VAL A 79 -16.04 1.79 -0.35
N GLU A 80 -15.88 1.52 0.95
CA GLU A 80 -15.26 0.28 1.42
C GLU A 80 -16.12 -0.93 1.02
N SER A 81 -15.57 -1.78 0.15
CA SER A 81 -16.18 -3.04 -0.27
C SER A 81 -15.11 -3.94 -0.89
N TYR A 82 -15.31 -5.25 -0.76
CA TYR A 82 -14.47 -6.25 -1.42
C TYR A 82 -14.46 -6.08 -2.95
N ASP A 83 -15.60 -5.75 -3.54
CA ASP A 83 -15.73 -5.54 -4.99
C ASP A 83 -14.88 -4.35 -5.49
N ASN A 84 -14.61 -3.39 -4.60
CA ASN A 84 -13.83 -2.19 -4.91
C ASN A 84 -12.32 -2.38 -4.74
N LEU A 85 -11.85 -3.58 -4.36
CA LEU A 85 -10.42 -3.84 -4.23
C LEU A 85 -9.65 -3.59 -5.53
N VAL A 86 -10.23 -3.94 -6.68
CA VAL A 86 -9.60 -3.67 -7.99
C VAL A 86 -9.42 -2.17 -8.24
N HIS A 87 -10.38 -1.35 -7.81
CA HIS A 87 -10.30 0.10 -7.93
C HIS A 87 -9.27 0.69 -6.95
N LYS A 88 -9.12 0.11 -5.75
CA LYS A 88 -8.04 0.47 -4.83
C LYS A 88 -6.66 0.11 -5.40
N VAL A 89 -6.53 -1.02 -6.11
CA VAL A 89 -5.28 -1.38 -6.83
C VAL A 89 -5.00 -0.39 -7.97
N HIS A 90 -6.03 0.06 -8.68
CA HIS A 90 -5.87 1.10 -9.69
C HIS A 90 -5.43 2.44 -9.06
N ALA A 91 -6.04 2.86 -7.95
CA ALA A 91 -5.64 4.06 -7.21
C ALA A 91 -4.19 3.98 -6.72
N CYS A 92 -3.78 2.81 -6.22
CA CYS A 92 -2.41 2.46 -5.84
C CYS A 92 -1.43 2.69 -7.00
N MET A 93 -1.72 2.11 -8.17
CA MET A 93 -0.87 2.24 -9.35
C MET A 93 -0.82 3.69 -9.85
N SER A 94 -1.98 4.36 -9.92
CA SER A 94 -2.07 5.75 -10.34
C SER A 94 -1.27 6.69 -9.45
N PHE A 95 -1.33 6.51 -8.12
CA PHE A 95 -0.51 7.28 -7.19
C PHE A 95 0.98 7.06 -7.44
N PHE A 96 1.39 5.79 -7.55
CA PHE A 96 2.79 5.44 -7.83
C PHE A 96 3.29 6.09 -9.13
N THR A 97 2.55 5.96 -10.24
CA THR A 97 2.96 6.51 -11.53
C THR A 97 3.00 8.03 -11.57
N ASN A 98 2.12 8.71 -10.82
CA ASN A 98 2.03 10.17 -10.85
C ASN A 98 3.02 10.85 -9.89
N TYR A 99 3.27 10.25 -8.72
CA TYR A 99 4.00 10.89 -7.63
C TYR A 99 5.32 10.21 -7.26
N CYS A 100 5.58 8.96 -7.68
CA CYS A 100 6.78 8.20 -7.30
C CYS A 100 7.75 7.96 -8.48
N ARG A 101 8.05 9.00 -9.27
CA ARG A 101 8.85 8.88 -10.51
C ARG A 101 10.28 8.37 -10.33
N GLU A 102 10.88 8.57 -9.15
CA GLU A 102 12.26 8.16 -8.86
C GLU A 102 12.34 6.78 -8.17
N VAL A 103 11.22 6.07 -8.03
CA VAL A 103 11.14 4.77 -7.36
C VAL A 103 11.12 3.63 -8.37
N SER A 104 11.97 2.62 -8.15
CA SER A 104 12.13 1.48 -9.08
C SER A 104 11.12 0.35 -8.86
N PHE A 105 10.58 0.19 -7.65
CA PHE A 105 9.68 -0.92 -7.33
C PHE A 105 8.40 -0.46 -6.62
N LEU A 106 7.28 -1.06 -7.02
CA LEU A 106 6.01 -1.00 -6.30
C LEU A 106 5.69 -2.38 -5.73
N MET A 107 5.40 -2.45 -4.44
CA MET A 107 4.87 -3.63 -3.77
C MET A 107 3.47 -3.33 -3.24
N LYS A 108 2.49 -4.15 -3.63
CA LYS A 108 1.18 -4.21 -2.96
C LYS A 108 1.23 -5.27 -1.87
N ALA A 109 0.74 -4.95 -0.68
CA ALA A 109 0.54 -5.90 0.40
C ALA A 109 -0.77 -5.63 1.14
N ASP A 110 -1.36 -6.65 1.75
CA ASP A 110 -2.50 -6.47 2.64
C ASP A 110 -2.03 -6.12 4.06
N ASP A 111 -2.93 -5.57 4.87
CA ASP A 111 -2.62 -5.14 6.25
C ASP A 111 -2.38 -6.30 7.23
N ASP A 112 -2.76 -7.52 6.85
CA ASP A 112 -2.54 -8.77 7.58
C ASP A 112 -1.28 -9.55 7.14
N VAL A 113 -0.49 -9.01 6.20
CA VAL A 113 0.78 -9.60 5.75
C VAL A 113 1.96 -9.03 6.54
N ALA A 114 2.85 -9.91 6.99
CA ALA A 114 4.17 -9.54 7.55
C ALA A 114 5.25 -9.61 6.46
N ILE A 115 6.13 -8.60 6.41
CA ILE A 115 7.20 -8.50 5.40
C ILE A 115 8.54 -8.36 6.12
N HIS A 116 9.52 -9.14 5.70
CA HIS A 116 10.91 -8.99 6.13
C HIS A 116 11.68 -8.17 5.09
N PHE A 117 11.75 -6.86 5.28
CA PHE A 117 12.31 -5.94 4.28
C PHE A 117 13.78 -6.20 3.97
N ASP A 118 14.62 -6.53 4.95
CA ASP A 118 16.06 -6.74 4.69
C ASP A 118 16.30 -7.85 3.65
N ARG A 119 15.68 -9.02 3.85
CA ARG A 119 15.77 -10.15 2.91
C ARG A 119 15.18 -9.83 1.54
N LEU A 120 14.10 -9.05 1.51
CA LEU A 120 13.47 -8.63 0.26
C LEU A 120 14.42 -7.73 -0.54
N LEU A 121 15.03 -6.75 0.10
CA LEU A 121 15.98 -5.82 -0.53
C LEU A 121 17.23 -6.54 -1.03
N ASP A 122 17.77 -7.48 -0.25
CA ASP A 122 18.89 -8.33 -0.67
C ASP A 122 18.56 -9.10 -1.96
N SER A 123 17.32 -9.59 -2.09
CA SER A 123 16.88 -10.34 -3.29
C SER A 123 16.75 -9.47 -4.55
N PHE A 124 16.48 -8.17 -4.41
CA PHE A 124 16.39 -7.23 -5.52
C PHE A 124 17.75 -6.80 -6.05
N GLN A 125 18.76 -6.67 -5.18
CA GLN A 125 20.13 -6.30 -5.57
C GLN A 125 20.81 -7.39 -6.43
N VAL A 126 20.40 -8.65 -6.29
CA VAL A 126 20.99 -9.80 -7.00
C VAL A 126 20.51 -9.92 -8.47
N ASN A 127 19.49 -9.16 -8.88
CA ASN A 127 18.74 -9.41 -10.11
C ASN A 127 18.66 -8.17 -11.04
N SER A 128 19.78 -7.50 -11.30
CA SER A 128 19.85 -6.20 -12.02
C SER A 128 19.67 -6.24 -13.55
N ASP A 129 19.50 -7.40 -14.17
CA ASP A 129 19.64 -7.51 -15.64
C ASP A 129 18.36 -7.23 -16.46
N SER A 130 17.23 -6.88 -15.83
CA SER A 130 16.04 -6.38 -16.57
C SER A 130 15.12 -5.49 -15.73
N GLU A 131 14.59 -4.43 -16.34
CA GLU A 131 13.75 -3.41 -15.67
C GLU A 131 12.27 -3.82 -15.52
N GLU A 132 11.81 -4.87 -16.19
CA GLU A 132 10.40 -5.27 -16.23
C GLU A 132 10.17 -6.61 -15.51
N LYS A 133 10.00 -6.59 -14.18
CA LYS A 133 9.77 -7.80 -13.38
C LYS A 133 8.52 -7.68 -12.53
N LEU A 134 7.70 -8.74 -12.55
CA LEU A 134 6.57 -8.93 -11.64
C LEU A 134 6.85 -10.14 -10.75
N PHE A 135 6.80 -9.95 -9.43
CA PHE A 135 6.98 -11.01 -8.45
C PHE A 135 5.65 -11.31 -7.76
N CYS A 136 5.13 -12.52 -7.96
CA CYS A 136 3.92 -12.98 -7.29
C CYS A 136 3.87 -14.52 -7.22
N SER A 137 2.94 -15.04 -6.41
CA SER A 137 2.54 -16.43 -6.54
C SER A 137 1.61 -16.56 -7.75
N ILE A 138 1.97 -17.44 -8.67
CA ILE A 138 1.21 -17.65 -9.91
C ILE A 138 0.20 -18.77 -9.68
N LEU A 139 -1.09 -18.45 -9.86
CA LEU A 139 -2.16 -19.43 -9.94
C LEU A 139 -2.35 -19.82 -11.41
N ASN A 140 -2.02 -21.06 -11.74
CA ASN A 140 -2.12 -21.58 -13.11
C ASN A 140 -3.43 -22.36 -13.29
N ASN A 141 -4.03 -22.25 -14.49
CA ASN A 141 -5.19 -23.04 -14.89
C ASN A 141 -6.41 -22.92 -13.95
N THR A 142 -6.60 -21.76 -13.33
CA THR A 142 -7.76 -21.49 -12.47
C THR A 142 -8.89 -20.85 -13.27
N GLU A 143 -10.13 -21.31 -13.05
CA GLU A 143 -11.34 -20.72 -13.62
C GLU A 143 -12.17 -20.02 -12.53
N PRO A 144 -13.08 -19.09 -12.92
CA PRO A 144 -14.01 -18.48 -11.96
C PRO A 144 -14.83 -19.54 -11.25
N ILE A 145 -14.85 -19.50 -9.92
CA ILE A 145 -15.68 -20.42 -9.14
C ILE A 145 -17.13 -19.95 -9.26
N ARG A 146 -18.04 -20.89 -9.53
CA ARG A 146 -19.49 -20.61 -9.74
C ARG A 146 -20.37 -21.27 -8.70
N VAL A 147 -19.81 -21.50 -7.51
CA VAL A 147 -20.50 -22.12 -6.38
C VAL A 147 -21.12 -21.01 -5.53
N LEU A 148 -22.41 -21.15 -5.21
CA LEU A 148 -23.09 -20.24 -4.31
C LEU A 148 -22.43 -20.25 -2.92
N ASN A 149 -22.22 -19.07 -2.35
CA ASN A 149 -21.54 -18.84 -1.07
C ASN A 149 -20.04 -19.18 -1.06
N ASP A 150 -19.40 -19.42 -2.21
CA ASP A 150 -17.94 -19.29 -2.27
C ASP A 150 -17.57 -17.81 -2.22
N LYS A 151 -16.41 -17.51 -1.60
CA LYS A 151 -15.87 -16.16 -1.57
C LYS A 151 -15.27 -15.75 -2.93
N TRP A 152 -14.78 -16.72 -3.69
CA TRP A 152 -14.00 -16.55 -4.91
C TRP A 152 -14.77 -17.03 -6.15
#